data_AF-A0A6G6YPC8-F1
#
_entry.id   AF-A0A6G6YPC8-F1
#
_cell.length_a   1.000
_cell.length_b   1.000
_cell.length_c   1.000
_cell.angle_alpha   90.00
_cell.angle_beta   90.00
_cell.angle_gamma   90.00
#
_symmetry.space_group_name_H-M   'P 1'
#
loop_
_entity.id
_entity.type
_entity.pdbx_description
1 polymer ?
#
loop_
_entity_poly.entity_id
_entity_poly.type
_entity_poly.pdbx_seq_one_letter_code
_entity_poly.pdbx_strand_id
1 'polypeptide(L)' 'MMNSVWMRKARFAATAISLSCVVVLLAMAAPHSVSINALGSEWQCSKTGFVLTTCRQLPPA' A
#
# COMPACT_ATOMS: atom_id res chain seq x y z
N MET A 1 -18.17 -5.47 36.91
CA MET A 1 -18.32 -6.19 35.62
C MET A 1 -18.37 -5.23 34.43
N MET A 2 -19.21 -4.19 34.48
CA MET A 2 -19.39 -3.17 33.41
C MET A 2 -18.09 -2.53 32.89
N ASN A 3 -17.17 -2.25 33.80
CA ASN A 3 -15.85 -1.69 33.59
C ASN A 3 -14.92 -2.57 32.72
N SER A 4 -14.95 -3.88 32.89
CA SER A 4 -14.14 -4.81 32.07
C SER A 4 -14.63 -4.91 30.62
N VAL A 5 -15.95 -4.82 30.41
CA VAL A 5 -16.59 -4.85 29.09
C VAL A 5 -16.28 -3.57 28.32
N TRP A 6 -16.31 -2.43 29.01
CA TRP A 6 -15.99 -1.13 28.43
C TRP A 6 -14.52 -1.05 28.00
N MET A 7 -13.60 -1.50 28.87
CA MET A 7 -12.17 -1.59 28.54
C MET A 7 -11.89 -2.52 27.36
N ARG A 8 -12.60 -3.66 27.29
CA ARG A 8 -12.49 -4.59 26.16
C ARG A 8 -12.95 -3.93 24.86
N LYS A 9 -14.11 -3.26 24.86
CA LYS A 9 -14.60 -2.50 23.69
C LYS A 9 -13.63 -1.40 23.26
N ALA A 10 -13.10 -0.63 24.20
CA ALA A 10 -12.12 0.42 23.91
C ALA A 10 -10.86 -0.13 23.25
N ARG A 11 -10.34 -1.26 23.74
CA ARG A 11 -9.20 -1.95 23.14
C ARG A 11 -9.51 -2.42 21.72
N PHE A 12 -10.65 -3.07 21.49
CA PHE A 12 -11.05 -3.50 20.15
C PHE A 12 -11.16 -2.32 19.18
N ALA A 13 -11.78 -1.21 19.61
CA ALA A 13 -11.89 0.00 18.80
C ALA A 13 -10.51 0.57 18.43
N ALA A 14 -9.60 0.68 19.41
CA ALA A 14 -8.23 1.15 19.16
C ALA A 14 -7.47 0.26 18.17
N THR A 15 -7.66 -1.06 18.28
CA THR A 15 -7.00 -2.03 17.37
C THR A 15 -7.58 -1.94 15.95
N ALA A 16 -8.90 -1.77 15.82
CA ALA A 16 -9.54 -1.61 14.51
C ALA A 16 -9.07 -0.32 13.82
N ILE A 17 -8.96 0.78 14.57
CA ILE A 17 -8.48 2.07 14.06
C ILE A 17 -7.01 2.00 13.65
N SER A 18 -6.15 1.33 14.43
CA SER A 18 -4.75 1.19 14.06
C SER A 18 -4.58 0.36 12.78
N LEU A 19 -5.30 -0.75 12.67
CA LEU A 19 -5.28 -1.59 11.48
C LEU A 19 -5.79 -0.86 10.24
N SER A 20 -6.90 -0.11 10.36
CA SER A 20 -7.42 0.67 9.22
C SER A 20 -6.44 1.75 8.78
N CYS A 21 -5.76 2.42 9.72
CA CYS A 21 -4.72 3.40 9.42
C CYS A 21 -3.56 2.78 8.63
N VAL A 22 -3.08 1.60 9.04
CA VAL A 22 -2.01 0.88 8.32
C VAL A 22 -2.44 0.54 6.90
N VAL A 23 -3.67 0.06 6.70
CA VAL A 23 -4.20 -0.26 5.36
C VAL A 23 -4.25 0.98 4.47
N VAL A 24 -4.70 2.12 5.01
CA VAL A 24 -4.73 3.38 4.27
C VAL A 24 -3.32 3.83 3.89
N LEU A 25 -2.37 3.80 4.83
CA LEU A 25 -0.97 4.17 4.55
C LEU A 25 -0.36 3.29 3.46
N LEU A 26 -0.62 1.97 3.50
CA LEU A 26 -0.16 1.05 2.48
C LEU A 26 -0.81 1.31 1.12
N ALA A 27 -2.10 1.67 1.09
CA ALA A 27 -2.79 2.03 -0.15
C ALA A 27 -2.21 3.32 -0.77
N MET A 28 -1.87 4.32 0.06
CA MET A 28 -1.25 5.56 -0.43
C MET A 28 0.19 5.36 -0.89
N ALA A 29 0.92 4.41 -0.28
CA ALA A 29 2.27 4.04 -0.69
C ALA A 29 2.30 3.03 -1.86
N ALA A 30 1.14 2.48 -2.25
CA ALA A 30 1.07 1.51 -3.34
C ALA A 30 1.44 2.21 -4.66
N PRO A 31 2.30 1.60 -5.48
CA PRO A 31 2.64 2.15 -6.79
C PRO A 31 1.38 2.28 -7.63
N HIS A 32 1.18 3.45 -8.25
CA HIS A 32 0.07 3.66 -9.17
C HIS A 32 0.12 2.63 -10.29
N SER A 33 -1.00 1.95 -10.53
CA SER A 33 -1.13 0.99 -11.64
C SER A 33 -1.05 1.75 -12.96
N VAL A 34 0.14 1.76 -13.55
CA VAL A 34 0.35 2.27 -14.89
C VAL A 34 0.01 1.18 -15.91
N SER A 35 -0.90 1.48 -16.82
CA SER A 35 -1.16 0.61 -17.97
C SER A 35 0.12 0.51 -18.81
N ILE A 36 0.55 -0.71 -19.13
CA ILE A 36 1.77 -0.95 -19.94
C ILE A 36 1.72 -0.17 -21.27
N ASN A 37 0.54 -0.01 -21.86
CA ASN A 37 0.32 0.77 -23.09
C ASN A 37 0.54 2.29 -22.95
N ALA A 38 0.58 2.83 -21.73
CA ALA A 38 0.87 4.24 -21.47
C ALA A 38 2.35 4.49 -21.13
N LEU A 39 3.15 3.44 -20.94
CA LEU A 39 4.59 3.56 -20.74
C LEU A 39 5.29 3.63 -22.09
N GLY A 40 5.88 4.78 -22.40
CA GLY A 40 6.72 4.96 -23.58
C GLY A 40 8.04 4.17 -23.49
N SER A 41 8.78 4.11 -24.60
CA SER A 41 10.08 3.41 -24.73
C SER A 41 11.19 3.88 -23.78
N GLU A 42 10.95 4.95 -23.02
CA GLU A 42 11.86 5.53 -22.03
C GLU A 42 11.83 4.80 -20.67
N TRP A 43 10.85 3.93 -20.45
CA TRP A 43 10.67 3.21 -19.19
C TRP A 43 11.16 1.76 -19.31
N GLN A 44 12.15 1.39 -18.50
CA GLN A 44 12.56 -0.01 -18.33
C GLN A 44 11.78 -0.60 -17.16
N CYS A 45 10.84 -1.49 -17.46
CA CYS A 45 10.10 -2.23 -16.46
C CYS A 45 10.82 -3.53 -16.10
N SER A 46 11.23 -3.67 -14.85
CA SER A 46 11.81 -4.89 -14.31
C SER A 46 10.78 -5.62 -13.44
N LYS A 47 10.54 -6.89 -13.74
CA LYS A 47 9.60 -7.76 -13.00
C LYS A 47 10.33 -8.35 -11.79
N THR A 48 10.21 -7.71 -10.63
CA THR A 48 11.00 -8.04 -9.42
C THR A 48 10.31 -9.01 -8.45
N GLY A 49 9.20 -9.62 -8.85
CA GLY A 49 8.50 -10.65 -8.08
C GLY A 49 7.17 -10.97 -8.74
N PHE A 50 6.57 -12.13 -8.43
CA PHE A 50 5.49 -12.78 -9.19
C PHE A 50 4.25 -11.92 -9.52
N VAL A 51 4.09 -10.71 -8.93
CA VAL A 51 2.96 -9.79 -9.17
C VAL A 51 3.37 -8.30 -9.31
N LEU A 52 4.63 -7.92 -9.03
CA LEU A 52 5.07 -6.52 -9.10
C LEU A 52 6.03 -6.29 -10.27
N THR A 53 5.59 -5.44 -11.20
CA THR A 53 6.42 -4.86 -12.26
C THR A 53 6.80 -3.46 -11.83
N THR A 54 8.07 -3.24 -11.48
CA THR A 54 8.60 -1.92 -11.13
C THR A 54 9.20 -1.27 -12.36
N CYS A 55 8.83 -0.04 -12.70
CA CYS A 55 9.38 0.67 -13.84
C CYS A 55 10.23 1.86 -13.37
N ARG A 56 11.39 2.05 -13.99
CA ARG A 56 12.27 3.21 -13.77
C ARG A 56 12.53 3.91 -15.08
N GLN A 57 12.63 5.24 -15.02
CA GLN A 57 12.97 6.09 -16.15
C GLN A 57 14.47 5.95 -16.43
N LEU A 58 14.85 5.81 -17.70
CA LEU A 58 16.26 5.73 -18.08
C LEU A 58 16.96 7.06 -17.76
N PRO A 59 18.18 7.05 -17.20
CA PRO A 59 18.98 8.28 -17.09
C PRO A 59 19.22 8.86 -18.50
N PRO A 60 19.08 10.18 -18.71
CA PRO A 60 19.52 10.81 -19.95
C PRO A 60 21.04 10.66 -20.10
N ALA A 61 21.48 10.39 -21.33
CA ALA A 61 22.88 10.19 -21.71
C ALA A 61 23.72 11.47 -21.61
#